data_AF-A0A2E1MHK5-F1
#
_entry.id   AF-A0A2E1MHK5-F1
#
_cell.length_a   1.000
_cell.length_b   1.000
_cell.length_c   1.000
_cell.angle_alpha   90.00
_cell.angle_beta   90.00
_cell.angle_gamma   90.00
#
_symmetry.space_group_name_H-M   'P 1'
#
loop_
_entity.id
_entity.type
_entity.pdbx_description
1 polymer ?
#
loop_
_entity_poly.entity_id
_entity_poly.type
_entity_poly.pdbx_seq_one_letter_code
_entity_poly.pdbx_strand_id
1 'polypeptide(L)'
;PLQSGSKKILKLMKRRYSTSKYFDRISYLKKKSPDMCIGADVIVGFPGEEEDDFSETYDFIKSMDLSYLHVFSYSNRDNTESINMLNQNDPQTIKKRSKILRNYSQKINFKFIKSQLFKNKNVLFETYKDGHLYGLTPGIDKISFGFSCA
;
A
#
# COMPACT_ATOMS: atom_id res chain seq x y z
N PRO A 1 0.30 -6.44 -7.33
CA PRO A 1 -0.55 -6.18 -6.14
C PRO A 1 -0.48 -7.36 -5.14
N LEU A 2 -0.26 -7.09 -3.85
CA LEU A 2 -0.07 -8.11 -2.80
C LEU A 2 -1.39 -8.79 -2.39
N GLN A 3 -2.46 -8.02 -2.28
CA GLN A 3 -3.81 -8.42 -1.87
C GLN A 3 -3.92 -8.92 -0.42
N SER A 4 -3.15 -9.93 -0.01
CA SER A 4 -3.10 -10.45 1.35
C SER A 4 -1.71 -11.04 1.63
N GLY A 5 -1.31 -11.10 2.89
CA GLY A 5 -0.11 -11.83 3.33
C GLY A 5 -0.43 -13.22 3.87
N SER A 6 -1.70 -13.60 4.01
CA SER A 6 -2.09 -14.96 4.39
C SER A 6 -2.11 -15.88 3.18
N LYS A 7 -1.43 -17.03 3.29
CA LYS A 7 -1.45 -18.07 2.24
C LYS A 7 -2.85 -18.63 2.04
N LYS A 8 -3.64 -18.78 3.11
CA LYS A 8 -5.04 -19.25 3.07
C LYS A 8 -5.87 -18.29 2.24
N ILE A 9 -5.82 -17.00 2.56
CA ILE A 9 -6.61 -15.97 1.85
C ILE A 9 -6.16 -15.80 0.40
N LEU A 10 -4.85 -15.79 0.13
CA LEU A 10 -4.34 -15.75 -1.24
C LEU A 10 -4.84 -16.93 -2.09
N LYS A 11 -4.92 -18.13 -1.51
CA LYS A 11 -5.47 -19.32 -2.18
C LYS A 11 -6.97 -19.16 -2.46
N LEU A 12 -7.74 -18.65 -1.50
CA LEU A 12 -9.17 -18.35 -1.70
C LEU A 12 -9.39 -17.27 -2.78
N MET A 13 -8.50 -16.28 -2.86
CA MET A 13 -8.46 -15.27 -3.93
C MET A 13 -7.90 -15.82 -5.27
N LYS A 14 -7.61 -17.12 -5.37
CA LYS A 14 -7.02 -17.79 -6.55
C LYS A 14 -5.69 -17.19 -7.03
N ARG A 15 -4.89 -16.64 -6.11
CA ARG A 15 -3.55 -16.14 -6.43
C ARG A 15 -2.55 -17.31 -6.51
N ARG A 16 -1.75 -17.33 -7.58
CA ARG A 16 -0.78 -18.41 -7.88
C ARG A 16 0.66 -18.10 -7.46
N TYR A 17 0.88 -17.04 -6.68
CA TYR A 17 2.19 -16.66 -6.16
C TYR A 17 2.29 -16.94 -4.67
N SER A 18 3.51 -17.15 -4.18
CA SER A 18 3.80 -17.25 -2.75
C SER A 18 4.21 -15.88 -2.18
N THR A 19 3.92 -15.68 -0.90
CA THR A 19 4.39 -14.53 -0.14
C THR A 19 5.92 -14.45 -0.11
N SER A 20 6.61 -15.59 -0.02
CA SER A 20 8.08 -15.65 -0.12
C SER A 20 8.61 -15.05 -1.43
N LYS A 21 8.07 -15.46 -2.58
CA LYS A 21 8.48 -14.91 -3.88
C LYS A 21 8.18 -13.43 -4.01
N TYR A 22 7.09 -12.96 -3.40
CA TYR A 22 6.77 -11.55 -3.34
C TYR A 22 7.81 -10.78 -2.52
N PHE A 23 8.12 -11.28 -1.32
CA PHE A 23 9.14 -10.71 -0.43
C PHE A 23 10.52 -10.64 -1.10
N ASP A 24 10.97 -11.72 -1.73
CA ASP A 24 12.26 -11.78 -2.41
C ASP A 24 12.36 -10.72 -3.52
N ARG A 25 11.26 -10.52 -4.26
CA ARG A 25 11.19 -9.49 -5.30
C ARG A 25 11.29 -8.09 -4.71
N ILE A 26 10.54 -7.79 -3.65
CA ILE A 26 10.62 -6.47 -3.00
C ILE A 26 12.02 -6.23 -2.45
N SER A 27 12.60 -7.21 -1.78
CA SER A 27 13.96 -7.14 -1.21
C SER A 27 15.01 -6.91 -2.29
N TYR A 28 14.94 -7.65 -3.41
CA TYR A 28 15.85 -7.47 -4.55
C TYR A 28 15.74 -6.05 -5.14
N LEU A 29 14.52 -5.58 -5.35
CA LEU A 29 14.24 -4.26 -5.90
C LEU A 29 14.78 -3.14 -4.99
N LYS A 30 14.56 -3.24 -3.68
CA LYS A 30 15.08 -2.30 -2.70
C LYS A 30 16.59 -2.33 -2.56
N LYS A 31 17.21 -3.51 -2.66
CA LYS A 31 18.67 -3.63 -2.71
C LYS A 31 19.27 -2.93 -3.93
N LYS A 32 18.60 -3.03 -5.09
CA LYS A 32 19.07 -2.41 -6.34
C LYS A 32 18.80 -0.90 -6.39
N SER A 33 17.72 -0.44 -5.78
CA SER A 33 17.36 0.98 -5.70
C SER A 33 16.71 1.28 -4.33
N PRO A 34 17.51 1.67 -3.32
CA PRO A 34 17.01 1.93 -1.96
C PRO A 34 15.94 3.02 -1.91
N ASP A 35 16.03 3.99 -2.82
CA ASP A 35 15.13 5.15 -2.91
C ASP A 35 13.87 4.90 -3.74
N MET A 36 13.67 3.68 -4.23
CA MET A 36 12.48 3.37 -5.01
C MET A 36 11.23 3.40 -4.14
N CYS A 37 10.22 4.15 -4.60
CA CYS A 37 8.89 4.12 -3.99
C CYS A 37 8.18 2.83 -4.42
N ILE A 38 7.77 2.01 -3.46
CA ILE A 38 7.06 0.75 -3.74
C ILE A 38 5.75 0.74 -2.95
N GLY A 39 4.63 0.80 -3.69
CA GLY A 39 3.29 0.61 -3.14
C GLY A 39 2.82 -0.83 -3.22
N ALA A 40 1.91 -1.21 -2.33
CA ALA A 40 1.18 -2.47 -2.44
C ALA A 40 -0.33 -2.29 -2.20
N ASP A 41 -1.13 -2.91 -3.06
CA ASP A 41 -2.59 -3.00 -2.85
C ASP A 41 -2.91 -4.17 -1.91
N VAL A 42 -3.72 -3.92 -0.89
CA VAL A 42 -4.15 -4.90 0.11
C VAL A 42 -5.67 -4.84 0.25
N ILE A 43 -6.32 -6.01 0.34
CA ILE A 43 -7.75 -6.16 0.54
C ILE A 43 -7.98 -6.69 1.95
N VAL A 44 -8.92 -6.11 2.68
CA VAL A 44 -9.36 -6.59 4.00
C VAL A 44 -10.82 -7.01 3.96
N GLY A 45 -11.19 -7.98 4.80
CA GLY A 45 -12.56 -8.46 4.91
C GLY A 45 -12.97 -9.41 3.80
N PHE A 46 -12.02 -10.10 3.18
CA PHE A 46 -12.36 -11.13 2.20
C PHE A 46 -13.20 -12.24 2.86
N PRO A 47 -14.18 -12.87 2.19
CA PRO A 47 -14.95 -13.97 2.77
C PRO A 47 -14.04 -15.10 3.26
N GLY A 48 -14.18 -15.49 4.52
CA GLY A 48 -13.31 -16.47 5.19
C GLY A 48 -12.01 -15.93 5.80
N GLU A 49 -11.78 -14.60 5.79
CA GLU A 49 -10.67 -13.95 6.50
C GLU A 49 -10.92 -13.87 8.01
N GLU A 50 -10.15 -14.64 8.77
CA GLU A 50 -10.17 -14.66 10.24
C GLU A 50 -9.15 -13.68 10.83
N GLU A 51 -9.13 -13.54 12.17
CA GLU A 51 -8.20 -12.62 12.84
C GLU A 51 -6.74 -13.02 12.64
N ASP A 52 -6.43 -14.32 12.68
CA ASP A 52 -5.08 -14.84 12.44
C ASP A 52 -4.61 -14.57 10.99
N ASP A 53 -5.51 -14.66 10.01
CA ASP A 53 -5.22 -14.34 8.60
C ASP A 53 -4.88 -12.84 8.42
N PHE A 54 -5.60 -11.99 9.14
CA PHE A 54 -5.33 -10.55 9.17
C PHE A 54 -3.99 -10.25 9.87
N SER A 55 -3.71 -10.93 10.99
CA SER A 55 -2.44 -10.79 11.70
C SER A 55 -1.25 -11.23 10.85
N GLU A 56 -1.34 -12.39 10.18
CA GLU A 56 -0.33 -12.88 9.23
C GLU A 56 -0.10 -11.86 8.12
N THR A 57 -1.18 -11.27 7.58
CA THR A 57 -1.09 -10.22 6.57
C THR A 57 -0.38 -8.97 7.10
N TYR A 58 -0.73 -8.52 8.30
CA TYR A 58 -0.16 -7.33 8.92
C TYR A 58 1.34 -7.50 9.21
N ASP A 59 1.73 -8.63 9.79
CA ASP A 59 3.13 -8.91 10.10
C ASP A 59 3.97 -9.15 8.84
N PHE A 60 3.41 -9.81 7.83
CA PHE A 60 4.06 -9.94 6.53
C PHE A 60 4.33 -8.58 5.90
N ILE A 61 3.34 -7.69 5.89
CA ILE A 61 3.50 -6.30 5.42
C ILE A 61 4.56 -5.55 6.22
N LYS A 62 4.61 -5.72 7.54
CA LYS A 62 5.62 -5.09 8.41
C LYS A 62 7.04 -5.56 8.14
N SER A 63 7.21 -6.80 7.69
CA SER A 63 8.52 -7.36 7.35
C SER A 63 9.13 -6.76 6.07
N MET A 64 8.31 -6.12 5.23
CA MET A 64 8.73 -5.58 3.94
C MET A 64 9.05 -4.09 3.99
N ASP A 65 10.04 -3.66 3.21
CA ASP A 65 10.36 -2.25 3.00
C ASP A 65 9.45 -1.64 1.91
N LEU A 66 8.16 -1.48 2.24
CA LEU A 66 7.17 -0.80 1.40
C LEU A 66 7.13 0.71 1.73
N SER A 67 6.74 1.50 0.74
CA SER A 67 6.62 2.95 0.86
C SER A 67 5.21 3.41 1.18
N TYR A 68 4.18 2.66 0.76
CA TYR A 68 2.78 2.92 1.12
C TYR A 68 1.93 1.70 0.80
N LEU A 69 0.70 1.71 1.29
CA LEU A 69 -0.34 0.73 0.97
C LEU A 69 -1.58 1.43 0.44
N HIS A 70 -2.20 0.84 -0.58
CA HIS A 70 -3.59 1.08 -0.92
C HIS A 70 -4.46 0.01 -0.26
N VAL A 71 -5.35 0.45 0.64
CA VAL A 71 -6.17 -0.46 1.45
C VAL A 71 -7.61 -0.41 0.94
N PHE A 72 -8.05 -1.52 0.37
CA PHE A 72 -9.41 -1.72 -0.11
C PHE A 72 -10.20 -2.60 0.86
N SER A 73 -11.44 -2.23 1.12
CA SER A 73 -12.40 -3.15 1.72
C SER A 73 -12.87 -4.11 0.62
N TYR A 74 -12.98 -5.39 0.94
CA TYR A 74 -13.67 -6.32 0.06
C TYR A 74 -15.12 -5.85 -0.17
N SER A 75 -15.55 -5.95 -1.42
CA SER A 75 -16.93 -5.70 -1.84
C SER A 75 -17.35 -6.81 -2.77
N ASN A 76 -18.52 -7.39 -2.55
CA ASN A 76 -19.09 -8.37 -3.46
C ASN A 76 -19.21 -7.75 -4.86
N ARG A 77 -18.87 -8.54 -5.87
CA ARG A 77 -19.14 -8.21 -7.27
C ARG A 77 -19.93 -9.35 -7.87
N ASP A 78 -20.95 -9.00 -8.63
CA ASP A 78 -21.77 -9.96 -9.36
C ASP A 78 -20.87 -10.84 -10.25
N ASN A 79 -21.26 -12.10 -10.43
CA ASN A 79 -20.52 -13.11 -11.20
C ASN A 79 -19.13 -13.48 -10.65
N THR A 80 -18.89 -13.34 -9.35
CA THR A 80 -17.66 -13.83 -8.70
C THR A 80 -17.95 -15.01 -7.77
N GLU A 81 -17.08 -16.03 -7.76
CA GLU A 81 -17.25 -17.20 -6.85
C GLU A 81 -17.28 -16.80 -5.37
N SER A 82 -16.62 -15.69 -5.02
CA SER A 82 -16.61 -15.16 -3.66
C SER A 82 -17.99 -14.76 -3.14
N ILE A 83 -18.98 -14.54 -4.02
CA ILE A 83 -20.35 -14.19 -3.62
C ILE A 83 -21.04 -15.33 -2.84
N ASN A 84 -20.68 -16.58 -3.16
CA ASN A 84 -21.24 -17.78 -2.55
C ASN A 84 -20.44 -18.26 -1.33
N MET A 85 -19.38 -17.54 -0.97
CA MET A 85 -18.55 -17.90 0.18
C MET A 85 -19.25 -17.51 1.49
N LEU A 86 -19.31 -18.47 2.40
CA LEU A 86 -19.76 -18.27 3.77
C LEU A 86 -18.73 -17.44 4.56
N ASN A 87 -19.13 -16.95 5.75
CA ASN A 87 -18.27 -16.21 6.67
C ASN A 87 -17.79 -14.85 6.13
N GLN A 88 -18.74 -14.03 5.68
CA GLN A 88 -18.46 -12.63 5.41
C GLN A 88 -18.14 -11.90 6.73
N ASN A 89 -17.10 -11.07 6.70
CA ASN A 89 -16.73 -10.24 7.84
C ASN A 89 -17.76 -9.13 8.04
N ASP A 90 -18.09 -8.81 9.29
CA ASP A 90 -19.01 -7.72 9.58
C ASP A 90 -18.38 -6.35 9.25
N PRO A 91 -19.19 -5.32 8.94
CA PRO A 91 -18.67 -4.00 8.57
C PRO A 91 -17.75 -3.35 9.61
N GLN A 92 -17.94 -3.62 10.91
CA GLN A 92 -17.10 -3.04 11.97
C GLN A 92 -15.70 -3.66 11.94
N THR A 93 -15.60 -4.97 11.77
CA THR A 93 -14.32 -5.68 11.60
C THR A 93 -13.56 -5.17 10.38
N ILE A 94 -14.23 -5.04 9.23
CA ILE A 94 -13.63 -4.51 8.00
C ILE A 94 -13.12 -3.08 8.22
N LYS A 95 -13.92 -2.23 8.88
CA LYS A 95 -13.55 -0.85 9.21
C LYS A 95 -12.35 -0.79 10.15
N LYS A 96 -12.31 -1.63 11.17
CA LYS A 96 -11.18 -1.75 12.13
C LYS A 96 -9.90 -2.13 11.40
N ARG A 97 -9.92 -3.24 10.64
CA ARG A 97 -8.76 -3.74 9.87
C ARG A 97 -8.26 -2.73 8.85
N SER A 98 -9.19 -2.09 8.12
CA SER A 98 -8.86 -1.02 7.18
C SER A 98 -8.14 0.15 7.86
N LYS A 99 -8.62 0.58 9.03
CA LYS A 99 -8.01 1.68 9.79
C LYS A 99 -6.59 1.33 10.24
N ILE A 100 -6.37 0.10 10.71
CA ILE A 100 -5.05 -0.39 11.14
C ILE A 100 -4.05 -0.29 9.97
N LEU A 101 -4.39 -0.84 8.81
CA LEU A 101 -3.48 -0.83 7.65
C LEU A 101 -3.28 0.58 7.07
N ARG A 102 -4.31 1.44 7.06
CA ARG A 102 -4.17 2.84 6.62
C ARG A 102 -3.25 3.64 7.55
N ASN A 103 -3.39 3.47 8.86
CA ASN A 103 -2.49 4.11 9.82
C ASN A 103 -1.04 3.62 9.64
N TYR A 104 -0.84 2.33 9.39
CA TYR A 104 0.47 1.79 9.09
C TYR A 104 1.03 2.35 7.76
N SER A 105 0.20 2.42 6.73
CA SER A 105 0.54 3.02 5.42
C SER A 105 1.02 4.47 5.57
N GLN A 106 0.30 5.30 6.34
CA GLN A 106 0.70 6.67 6.65
C GLN A 106 2.07 6.74 7.34
N LYS A 107 2.31 5.83 8.31
CA LYS A 107 3.60 5.76 9.02
C LYS A 107 4.77 5.45 8.08
N ILE A 108 4.64 4.42 7.24
CA ILE A 108 5.73 4.05 6.31
C ILE A 108 5.91 5.08 5.19
N ASN A 109 4.83 5.70 4.73
CA ASN A 109 4.87 6.76 3.73
C ASN A 109 5.58 8.01 4.25
N PHE A 110 5.27 8.42 5.48
CA PHE A 110 5.98 9.52 6.12
C PHE A 110 7.48 9.23 6.28
N LYS A 111 7.84 7.99 6.66
CA LYS A 111 9.26 7.56 6.74
C LYS A 111 9.93 7.63 5.36
N PHE A 112 9.24 7.19 4.31
CA PHE A 112 9.74 7.26 2.94
C PHE A 112 9.94 8.71 2.48
N ILE A 113 8.92 9.57 2.60
CA ILE A 113 9.02 10.98 2.21
C ILE A 113 10.19 11.67 2.93
N LYS A 114 10.34 11.43 4.25
CA LYS A 114 11.47 11.94 5.01
C LYS A 114 12.83 11.47 4.47
N SER A 115 12.94 10.23 4.01
CA SER A 115 14.19 9.72 3.43
C SER A 115 14.51 10.31 2.06
N GLN A 116 13.54 11.00 1.42
CA GLN A 116 13.73 11.69 0.16
C GLN A 116 14.14 13.17 0.33
N LEU A 117 14.08 13.72 1.54
CA LEU A 117 14.49 15.10 1.80
C LEU A 117 15.97 15.30 1.47
N PHE A 118 16.31 16.50 0.98
CA PHE A 118 17.66 16.92 0.60
C PHE A 118 18.30 16.10 -0.54
N LYS A 119 17.52 15.31 -1.27
CA LYS A 119 18.00 14.60 -2.47
C LYS A 119 17.66 15.39 -3.73
N ASN A 120 18.58 15.36 -4.69
CA ASN A 120 18.34 15.91 -6.02
C ASN A 120 17.38 14.99 -6.78
N LYS A 121 16.25 15.54 -7.24
CA LYS A 121 15.22 14.82 -7.98
C LYS A 121 14.73 15.67 -9.15
N ASN A 122 14.35 15.00 -10.23
CA ASN A 122 13.65 15.66 -11.33
C ASN A 122 12.22 15.99 -10.90
N VAL A 123 11.76 17.16 -11.31
CA VAL A 123 10.43 17.69 -10.99
C VAL A 123 9.71 18.01 -12.30
N LEU A 124 8.48 17.52 -12.42
CA LEU A 124 7.54 17.97 -13.44
C LEU A 124 6.63 19.02 -12.80
N PHE A 125 6.79 20.28 -13.20
CA PHE A 125 5.92 21.36 -12.73
C PHE A 125 4.60 21.38 -13.50
N GLU A 126 3.49 21.53 -12.79
CA GLU A 126 2.13 21.44 -13.36
C GLU A 126 1.32 22.72 -13.17
N THR A 127 1.54 23.46 -12.08
CA THR A 127 0.69 24.63 -11.74
C THR A 127 1.46 25.67 -10.94
N TYR A 128 1.20 26.94 -11.21
CA TYR A 128 1.60 28.06 -10.37
C TYR A 128 0.37 28.65 -9.68
N LYS A 129 0.37 28.73 -8.35
CA LYS A 129 -0.74 29.32 -7.58
C LYS A 129 -0.24 29.86 -6.24
N ASP A 130 -0.73 31.04 -5.84
CA ASP A 130 -0.45 31.67 -4.53
C ASP A 130 1.06 31.79 -4.23
N GLY A 131 1.86 32.21 -5.22
CA GLY A 131 3.31 32.36 -5.06
C GLY A 131 4.12 31.05 -5.08
N HIS A 132 3.46 29.93 -5.37
CA HIS A 132 4.08 28.60 -5.34
C HIS A 132 3.99 27.89 -6.69
N LEU A 133 5.10 27.28 -7.12
CA LEU A 133 5.08 26.25 -8.16
C LEU A 133 4.80 24.89 -7.53
N TYR A 134 3.78 24.21 -8.02
CA TYR A 134 3.43 22.84 -7.66
C TYR A 134 3.85 21.89 -8.76
N GLY A 135 4.38 20.74 -8.36
CA GLY A 135 4.78 19.70 -9.29
C GLY A 135 4.82 18.31 -8.67
N LEU A 136 5.19 17.36 -9.51
CA LEU A 136 5.32 15.95 -9.20
C LEU A 136 6.79 15.55 -9.27
N THR A 137 7.20 14.59 -8.45
CA THR A 137 8.51 13.95 -8.58
C THR A 137 8.35 12.43 -8.46
N PRO A 138 9.15 11.61 -9.19
CA PRO A 138 8.95 10.17 -9.18
C PRO A 138 8.89 9.58 -7.77
N GLY A 139 7.75 8.95 -7.44
CA GLY A 139 7.49 8.33 -6.15
C GLY A 139 6.93 9.25 -5.06
N ILE A 140 6.73 10.55 -5.34
CA ILE A 140 6.08 11.51 -4.44
C ILE A 140 5.05 12.32 -5.23
N ASP A 141 3.80 12.26 -4.79
CA ASP A 141 2.67 12.79 -5.56
C ASP A 141 2.51 14.31 -5.52
N LYS A 142 3.26 15.06 -4.67
CA LYS A 142 3.21 16.52 -4.68
C LYS A 142 4.39 17.16 -3.97
N ILE A 143 4.99 18.17 -4.61
CA ILE A 143 5.96 19.08 -4.01
C ILE A 143 5.62 20.52 -4.39
N SER A 144 6.05 21.49 -3.56
CA SER A 144 5.84 22.91 -3.82
C SER A 144 7.09 23.74 -3.53
N PHE A 145 7.35 24.72 -4.38
CA PHE A 145 8.45 25.69 -4.22
C PHE A 145 7.85 27.08 -4.11
N GLY A 146 8.08 27.74 -2.98
CA GLY A 146 7.71 29.14 -2.78
C GLY A 146 8.74 30.06 -3.43
N PHE A 147 8.28 31.02 -4.21
CA PHE A 147 9.12 32.10 -4.70
C PHE A 147 8.80 33.35 -3.87
N SER A 148 9.78 33.81 -3.08
CA SER A 148 9.77 35.21 -2.68
C SER A 148 10.39 36.00 -3.83
N CYS A 149 9.58 36.79 -4.54
CA CYS A 149 10.16 37.82 -5.40
C CYS A 149 11.00 38.75 -4.50
N ALA A 150 12.28 38.90 -4.86
CA ALA A 150 13.14 39.96 -4.34
C ALA A 150 12.84 41.27 -5.08
#